data_AF-A0A2H5VY31-F1
#
_entry.id   AF-A0A2H5VY31-F1
#
_cell.length_a   1.000
_cell.length_b   1.000
_cell.length_c   1.000
_cell.angle_alpha   90.00
_cell.angle_beta   90.00
_cell.angle_gamma   90.00
#
_symmetry.space_group_name_H-M   'P 1'
#
loop_
_entity.id
_entity.type
_entity.pdbx_description
1 polymer ?
#
loop_
_entity_poly.entity_id
_entity_poly.type
_entity_poly.pdbx_seq_one_letter_code
_entity_poly.pdbx_strand_id
1 'polypeptide(L)' 'MAKMTLTGTMLCAHECLPAATLRRLAQWARKLDFIIINGQELTADELDHLAQESERSGEPVCFPDVPECWPSGDSEERV' A
#
# COMPACT_ATOMS: atom_id res chain seq x y z
N MET A 1 0.39 -1.63 13.68
CA MET A 1 0.88 -2.57 12.64
C MET A 1 -0.07 -2.43 11.48
N ALA A 2 0.40 -2.00 10.30
CA ALA A 2 -0.44 -1.88 9.11
C ALA A 2 -1.02 -3.26 8.75
N LYS A 3 -2.35 -3.35 8.60
CA LYS A 3 -3.04 -4.58 8.22
C LYS A 3 -3.08 -4.64 6.69
N MET A 4 -2.31 -5.56 6.10
CA MET A 4 -2.23 -5.76 4.65
C MET A 4 -2.96 -7.07 4.30
N THR A 5 -3.96 -7.02 3.42
CA THR A 5 -4.63 -8.21 2.87
C THR A 5 -4.27 -8.31 1.38
N LEU A 6 -3.74 -9.46 0.98
CA LEU A 6 -3.41 -9.77 -0.41
C LEU A 6 -4.61 -10.44 -1.07
N THR A 7 -5.19 -9.79 -2.08
CA THR A 7 -6.23 -10.36 -2.94
C THR A 7 -5.69 -10.32 -4.37
N GLY A 8 -4.98 -11.38 -4.81
CA GLY A 8 -4.14 -11.33 -6.02
C GLY A 8 -2.83 -10.55 -5.81
N THR A 9 -2.23 -9.99 -6.87
CA THR A 9 -1.03 -9.10 -6.79
C THR A 9 -1.35 -7.70 -6.23
N MET A 10 -2.62 -7.47 -5.84
CA MET A 10 -3.12 -6.22 -5.31
C MET A 10 -3.08 -6.21 -3.78
N LEU A 11 -2.60 -5.09 -3.24
CA LEU A 11 -2.40 -4.85 -1.84
C LEU A 11 -3.25 -3.65 -1.40
N CYS A 12 -4.20 -3.91 -0.51
CA CYS A 12 -5.04 -2.85 0.05
C CYS A 12 -4.36 -2.20 1.25
N ALA A 13 -4.01 -0.92 1.11
CA ALA A 13 -3.46 -0.07 2.15
C ALA A 13 -4.55 0.89 2.63
N HIS A 14 -5.20 0.53 3.74
CA HIS A 14 -6.22 1.35 4.40
C HIS A 14 -5.64 2.47 5.28
N GLU A 15 -4.31 2.48 5.43
CA GLU A 15 -3.56 3.45 6.21
C GLU A 15 -2.35 3.91 5.39
N CYS A 16 -1.89 5.13 5.64
CA CYS A 16 -0.70 5.66 4.99
C CYS A 16 0.53 4.80 5.33
N LEU A 17 1.34 4.48 4.33
CA LEU A 17 2.48 3.59 4.46
C LEU A 17 3.73 4.39 4.86
N PRO A 18 4.45 3.98 5.92
CA PRO A 18 5.72 4.61 6.26
C PRO A 18 6.81 4.23 5.25
N ALA A 19 7.86 5.06 5.17
CA ALA A 19 9.03 4.82 4.32
C ALA A 19 9.60 3.39 4.41
N ALA A 20 9.69 2.84 5.62
CA ALA A 20 10.20 1.48 5.83
C ALA A 20 9.35 0.41 5.12
N THR A 21 8.03 0.60 5.05
CA THR A 21 7.12 -0.30 4.33
C THR A 21 7.27 -0.11 2.82
N LEU A 22 7.35 1.13 2.34
CA LEU A 22 7.55 1.45 0.92
C LEU A 22 8.85 0.84 0.39
N ARG A 23 9.96 0.90 1.15
CA ARG A 23 11.23 0.25 0.77
C ARG A 23 11.12 -1.27 0.67
N ARG A 24 10.36 -1.91 1.56
CA ARG A 24 10.11 -3.35 1.47
C ARG A 24 9.30 -3.67 0.22
N LEU A 25 8.29 -2.86 -0.09
CA LEU A 25 7.50 -3.03 -1.31
C LEU A 25 8.37 -2.82 -2.56
N ALA A 26 9.26 -1.83 -2.57
CA ALA A 26 10.20 -1.64 -3.67
C ALA A 26 11.08 -2.88 -3.91
N GLN A 27 11.57 -3.53 -2.86
CA GLN A 27 12.34 -4.79 -2.97
C GLN A 27 11.53 -5.93 -3.57
N TRP A 28 10.22 -5.97 -3.31
CA TRP A 28 9.32 -6.97 -3.87
C TRP A 28 8.99 -6.65 -5.33
N ALA A 29 8.72 -5.39 -5.66
CA ALA A 29 8.46 -4.94 -7.02
C ALA A 29 9.64 -5.24 -7.96
N ARG A 30 10.89 -5.16 -7.49
CA ARG A 30 12.07 -5.58 -8.28
C ARG A 30 12.04 -7.04 -8.75
N LYS A 31 11.27 -7.91 -8.09
CA LYS A 31 11.13 -9.33 -8.46
C LYS A 31 9.88 -9.60 -9.30
N LEU A 32 8.92 -8.68 -9.28
CA LEU A 32 7.57 -8.86 -9.85
C LEU A 32 7.27 -7.83 -10.95
N ASP A 33 8.26 -7.02 -11.34
CA ASP A 33 8.18 -5.82 -12.17
C ASP A 33 7.39 -4.65 -11.54
N PHE A 34 6.26 -4.93 -10.86
CA PHE A 34 5.45 -3.93 -10.16
C PHE A 34 4.64 -4.53 -9.00
N ILE A 35 4.02 -3.66 -8.20
CA ILE A 35 3.02 -4.00 -7.17
C ILE A 35 1.81 -3.11 -7.37
N ILE A 36 0.60 -3.64 -7.17
CA ILE A 36 -0.62 -2.84 -7.19
C ILE A 36 -0.99 -2.45 -5.76
N ILE A 37 -1.01 -1.17 -5.42
CA ILE A 37 -1.48 -0.65 -4.12
C ILE A 37 -2.75 0.17 -4.36
N ASN A 38 -3.87 -0.21 -3.74
CA ASN A 38 -5.18 0.43 -3.94
C ASN A 38 -5.49 0.71 -5.42
N GLY A 39 -5.28 -0.29 -6.28
CA GLY A 39 -5.52 -0.16 -7.73
C GLY A 39 -4.44 0.59 -8.52
N GLN A 40 -3.42 1.15 -7.86
CA GLN A 40 -2.30 1.83 -8.53
C GLN A 40 -1.12 0.87 -8.74
N GLU A 41 -0.73 0.66 -10.00
CA GLU A 41 0.51 -0.03 -10.35
C GLU A 41 1.72 0.85 -10.00
N LEU A 42 2.61 0.33 -9.16
CA LEU A 42 3.81 1.01 -8.71
C LEU A 42 5.03 0.13 -8.96
N THR A 43 5.96 0.66 -9.72
CA THR A 43 7.27 0.07 -9.98
C THR A 43 8.17 0.19 -8.73
N ALA A 44 9.29 -0.54 -8.76
CA ALA A 44 10.28 -0.46 -7.69
C ALA A 44 10.86 0.96 -7.50
N ASP A 45 11.06 1.70 -8.60
CA ASP A 45 11.65 3.04 -8.56
C ASP A 45 10.67 4.06 -8.01
N GLU A 46 9.38 3.95 -8.36
CA GLU A 46 8.32 4.79 -7.78
C GLU A 46 8.15 4.55 -6.28
N LEU A 47 8.18 3.28 -5.85
CA LEU A 47 8.10 2.94 -4.42
C LEU A 47 9.31 3.44 -3.64
N ASP A 48 10.51 3.40 -4.22
CA ASP A 48 11.71 3.93 -3.57
C ASP A 48 11.70 5.46 -3.52
N HIS A 49 11.20 6.11 -4.57
CA HIS A 49 11.00 7.57 -4.58
C HIS A 49 10.03 8.01 -3.47
N LEU A 50 8.86 7.38 -3.37
CA LEU A 50 7.87 7.64 -2.33
C LEU A 50 8.45 7.41 -0.92
N ALA A 51 9.30 6.38 -0.76
CA ALA A 51 9.99 6.13 0.50
C ALA A 51 10.95 7.27 0.87
N GLN A 52 11.73 7.77 -0.10
CA GLN A 52 12.65 8.89 0.12
C GLN A 52 11.90 10.18 0.47
N GLU A 53 10.77 10.45 -0.19
CA GLU A 53 9.93 11.60 0.15
C GLU A 53 9.33 11.49 1.55
N SER A 54 8.90 10.29 1.94
CA SER A 54 8.42 10.00 3.30
C SER A 54 9.51 10.21 4.35
N GLU A 55 10.74 9.78 4.09
CA GLU A 55 11.87 10.03 5.00
C GLU A 55 12.23 11.51 5.10
N ARG A 56 12.17 12.23 3.97
CA ARG A 56 12.50 13.65 3.91
C ARG A 56 11.47 14.51 4.64
N SER A 57 10.18 14.19 4.47
CA SER A 57 9.07 14.90 5.11
C SER A 57 8.81 14.45 6.55
N GLY A 58 9.18 13.21 6.89
CA GLY A 58 8.77 12.56 8.13
C GLY A 58 7.32 12.09 8.11
N GLU A 59 6.61 12.23 6.99
CA GLU A 59 5.20 11.89 6.83
C GLU A 59 5.03 10.58 6.06
N PRO A 60 4.07 9.71 6.45
CA PRO A 60 3.76 8.50 5.70
C PRO A 60 3.02 8.84 4.39
N VAL A 61 3.15 7.98 3.37
CA VAL A 61 2.50 8.17 2.07
C VAL A 61 1.13 7.52 2.08
N CYS A 62 0.10 8.30 1.79
CA CYS A 62 -1.27 7.83 1.69
C CYS A 62 -1.60 7.47 0.24
N PHE A 63 -2.24 6.33 0.05
CA PHE A 63 -2.78 5.91 -1.25
C PHE A 63 -4.28 6.19 -1.26
N PRO A 64 -4.85 6.64 -2.39
CA PRO A 64 -6.28 6.88 -2.49
C PRO A 64 -7.03 5.59 -2.19
N ASP A 65 -8.13 5.68 -1.43
CA ASP A 65 -9.01 4.54 -1.23
C ASP A 65 -9.73 4.22 -2.54
N VAL A 66 -9.80 2.92 -2.86
CA VAL A 66 -10.56 2.41 -4.00
C VAL A 66 -11.65 1.45 -3.53
N PRO A 67 -12.80 1.38 -4.22
CA PRO A 67 -13.92 0.51 -3.83
C PRO A 67 -13.53 -0.96 -3.66
N GLU A 68 -12.58 -1.44 -4.46
CA GLU A 68 -12.03 -2.82 -4.41
C GLU A 68 -11.29 -3.11 -3.10
N CYS A 69 -10.83 -2.06 -2.43
CA CYS A 69 -10.16 -2.10 -1.14
C CYS A 69 -11.05 -1.64 0.00
N TRP A 70 -12.35 -1.44 -0.19
CA TRP A 70 -13.24 -1.32 0.96
C TRP A 70 -13.44 -2.70 1.59
N PRO A 71 -13.36 -2.81 2.93
CA PRO A 71 -13.76 -4.04 3.58
C PRO A 71 -15.21 -4.29 3.20
N SER A 72 -15.48 -5.40 2.51
CA SER A 72 -16.85 -5.88 2.30
C SER A 72 -17.52 -5.91 3.66
N GLY A 73 -18.44 -4.97 3.89
CA GLY A 73 -19.12 -4.82 5.16
C GLY A 73 -19.98 -6.04 5.42
N ASP A 74 -19.41 -7.03 6.10
CA ASP A 74 -20.14 -8.07 6.82
C ASP A 74 -19.44 -8.29 8.17
N SER A 75 -19.66 -7.33 9.06
CA SER A 75 -19.63 -7.56 10.49
C SER A 75 -20.82 -6.81 11.06
N GLU A 76 -21.94 -7.54 10.96
CA GLU A 76 -23.22 -7.34 11.60
C GLU A 76 -23.23 -6.31 12.74
N GLU A 77 -24.12 -5.33 12.56
CA GLU A 77 -24.88 -4.67 13.62
C GLU A 77 -25.14 -5.65 14.79
N ARG A 78 -24.39 -5.51 15.90
CA ARG A 78 -24.78 -6.12 17.18
C ARG A 78 -25.92 -5.28 17.76
N VAL A 79 -27.14 -5.70 17.44
CA VAL A 79 -28.37 -5.37 18.19
C VAL A 79 -28.33 -6.00 19.58
#